data_AF-A0A962VI57-F1
#
_entry.id   AF-A0A962VI57-F1
#
_cell.length_a   1.000
_cell.length_b   1.000
_cell.length_c   1.000
_cell.angle_alpha   90.00
_cell.angle_beta   90.00
_cell.angle_gamma   90.00
#
_symmetry.space_group_name_H-M   'P 1'
#
loop_
_entity.id
_entity.type
_entity.pdbx_description
1 polymer ?
#
loop_
_entity_poly.entity_id
_entity_poly.type
_entity_poly.pdbx_seq_one_letter_code
_entity_poly.pdbx_strand_id
1 'polypeptide(L)'
;MLLPPIKNYAAFCLSVILLFSVGSFSVRAASGPVISTGAEHACAVLNDSSIRCWGLNLSGQSSPPTGSFSQVSSGGYFTCGLRTNGNITCWDSLQLV
;
A
#
# COMPACT_ATOMS: atom_id res chain seq x y z
N MET A 1 -37.03 19.89 -1.91
CA MET A 1 -37.12 18.54 -1.28
C MET A 1 -36.58 17.56 -2.31
N LEU A 2 -35.26 17.41 -2.38
CA LEU A 2 -34.46 16.34 -1.74
C LEU A 2 -34.58 14.99 -2.45
N LEU A 3 -33.65 14.72 -3.39
CA LEU A 3 -32.99 13.41 -3.50
C LEU A 3 -31.54 13.63 -3.98
N PRO A 4 -30.50 13.28 -3.18
CA PRO A 4 -29.13 13.23 -3.65
C PRO A 4 -28.85 11.96 -4.47
N PRO A 5 -27.88 11.98 -5.41
CA PRO A 5 -27.55 10.86 -6.29
C PRO A 5 -26.74 9.78 -5.55
N ILE A 6 -27.24 8.53 -5.60
CA ILE A 6 -26.63 7.37 -4.96
C ILE A 6 -25.47 6.88 -5.83
N LYS A 7 -24.23 7.09 -5.36
CA LYS A 7 -22.98 6.60 -5.97
C LYS A 7 -22.85 5.08 -5.80
N ASN A 8 -23.32 4.30 -6.77
CA ASN A 8 -23.17 2.83 -6.79
C ASN A 8 -21.98 2.38 -7.66
N TYR A 9 -20.77 2.80 -7.29
CA TYR A 9 -19.54 2.32 -7.92
C TYR A 9 -19.12 0.91 -7.43
N ALA A 10 -19.78 0.37 -6.40
CA ALA A 10 -19.50 -0.95 -5.85
C ALA A 10 -19.94 -2.11 -6.77
N ALA A 11 -20.92 -1.90 -7.64
CA ALA A 11 -21.49 -2.98 -8.47
C ALA A 11 -20.64 -3.34 -9.70
N PHE A 12 -19.81 -2.42 -10.20
CA PHE A 12 -18.97 -2.68 -11.37
C PHE A 12 -17.73 -3.53 -11.05
N CYS A 13 -17.32 -3.56 -9.78
CA CYS A 13 -16.12 -4.27 -9.33
C CYS A 13 -16.29 -5.80 -9.33
N LEU A 14 -17.52 -6.31 -9.12
CA LEU A 14 -17.78 -7.77 -9.09
C LEU A 14 -17.76 -8.44 -10.48
N SER A 15 -18.00 -7.69 -11.55
CA SER A 15 -18.08 -8.26 -12.91
C SER A 15 -16.72 -8.46 -13.60
N VAL A 16 -15.66 -7.79 -13.13
CA VAL A 16 -14.32 -7.81 -13.75
C VAL A 16 -13.37 -8.80 -13.07
N ILE A 17 -13.75 -9.40 -11.94
CA ILE A 17 -12.88 -10.32 -11.17
C ILE A 17 -12.74 -11.71 -11.82
N LEU A 18 -13.65 -12.09 -12.73
CA LEU A 18 -13.67 -13.45 -13.32
C LEU A 18 -12.91 -13.61 -14.63
N LEU A 19 -12.30 -12.55 -15.17
CA LEU A 19 -11.55 -12.63 -16.43
C LEU A 19 -10.17 -11.95 -16.26
N PHE A 20 -9.17 -12.79 -15.98
CA PHE A 20 -7.72 -12.56 -16.15
C PHE A 20 -6.95 -11.85 -15.02
N SER A 21 -6.08 -12.66 -14.42
CA SER A 21 -4.74 -12.36 -13.92
C SER A 21 -4.61 -11.54 -12.64
N VAL A 22 -4.26 -12.26 -11.55
CA VAL A 22 -3.18 -11.95 -10.58
C VAL A 22 -2.61 -10.52 -10.59
N GLY A 23 -3.45 -9.51 -10.41
CA GLY A 23 -3.06 -8.11 -10.37
C GLY A 23 -3.37 -7.57 -9.00
N SER A 24 -2.35 -7.11 -8.27
CA SER A 24 -2.51 -6.47 -6.97
C SER A 24 -3.56 -5.35 -7.07
N PHE A 25 -4.72 -5.56 -6.47
CA PHE A 25 -5.80 -4.59 -6.44
C PHE A 25 -5.38 -3.38 -5.60
N SER A 26 -4.90 -2.32 -6.25
CA SER A 26 -4.56 -1.07 -5.57
C SER A 26 -5.82 -0.24 -5.34
N VAL A 27 -6.42 -0.36 -4.15
CA VAL A 27 -7.49 0.56 -3.73
C VAL A 27 -6.88 1.94 -3.45
N ARG A 28 -7.00 2.86 -4.40
CA ARG A 28 -6.66 4.28 -4.17
C ARG A 28 -7.78 4.91 -3.35
N ALA A 29 -7.56 5.10 -2.05
CA ALA A 29 -8.42 5.99 -1.26
C ALA A 29 -8.27 7.41 -1.82
N ALA A 30 -9.40 8.07 -2.13
CA ALA A 30 -9.41 9.40 -2.73
C ALA A 30 -8.81 10.50 -1.81
N SER A 31 -8.63 10.18 -0.52
CA SER A 31 -7.92 10.98 0.47
C SER A 31 -7.85 10.16 1.76
N GLY A 32 -6.68 9.60 2.08
CA GLY A 32 -6.50 8.78 3.28
C GLY A 32 -5.17 8.03 3.26
N PRO A 33 -4.78 7.43 4.40
CA PRO A 33 -3.53 6.70 4.50
C PRO A 33 -3.47 5.56 3.47
N VAL A 34 -2.35 5.47 2.74
CA VAL A 34 -2.11 4.42 1.75
C VAL A 34 -1.57 3.20 2.48
N ILE A 35 -2.32 2.10 2.47
CA ILE A 35 -1.92 0.84 3.13
C ILE A 35 -1.54 -0.22 2.10
N SER A 36 -0.54 -1.02 2.43
CA SER A 36 -0.10 -2.19 1.68
C SER A 36 0.16 -3.36 2.63
N THR A 37 -0.14 -4.57 2.18
CA THR A 37 0.01 -5.81 2.96
C THR A 37 0.92 -6.77 2.21
N GLY A 38 1.96 -7.24 2.88
CA GLY A 38 2.80 -8.36 2.47
C GLY A 38 2.26 -9.70 2.94
N ALA A 39 3.11 -10.72 3.03
CA ALA A 39 2.69 -12.06 3.48
C ALA A 39 2.28 -12.08 4.96
N GLU A 40 3.10 -11.49 5.83
CA GLU A 40 2.90 -11.49 7.29
C GLU A 40 3.11 -10.11 7.92
N HIS A 41 3.17 -9.05 7.11
CA HIS A 41 3.34 -7.68 7.56
C HIS A 41 2.48 -6.72 6.74
N ALA A 42 2.22 -5.55 7.29
CA ALA A 42 1.52 -4.47 6.61
C ALA A 42 2.21 -3.13 6.91
N CYS A 43 2.16 -2.22 5.94
CA CYS A 43 2.72 -0.89 6.03
C CYS A 43 1.71 0.14 5.53
N ALA A 44 1.66 1.29 6.19
CA ALA A 44 0.83 2.41 5.77
C ALA A 44 1.62 3.72 5.71
N VAL A 45 1.42 4.48 4.65
CA VAL A 45 1.79 5.90 4.55
C VAL A 45 0.69 6.71 5.22
N LEU A 46 1.07 7.45 6.26
CA LEU A 46 0.20 8.34 7.01
C LEU A 46 0.06 9.71 6.31
N ASN A 47 -0.89 10.53 6.76
CA ASN A 47 -1.13 11.86 6.18
C ASN A 47 0.07 12.82 6.35
N ASP A 48 0.94 12.56 7.33
CA ASP A 48 2.20 13.29 7.53
C ASP A 48 3.35 12.78 6.65
N SER A 49 3.05 11.92 5.68
CA SER A 49 4.02 11.25 4.79
C SER A 49 5.00 10.31 5.50
N SER A 50 4.77 9.96 6.77
CA SER A 50 5.56 8.93 7.46
C SER A 50 5.02 7.54 7.15
N ILE A 51 5.88 6.52 7.22
CA ILE A 51 5.47 5.12 7.11
C ILE A 51 5.41 4.49 8.49
N ARG A 52 4.31 3.79 8.78
CA ARG A 52 4.19 2.89 9.92
C ARG A 52 3.93 1.48 9.41
N CYS A 53 4.75 0.54 9.85
CA CYS A 53 4.58 -0.88 9.56
C CYS A 53 4.28 -1.67 10.83
N TRP A 54 3.61 -2.80 10.67
CA TRP A 54 3.27 -3.74 11.74
C TRP A 54 3.19 -5.17 11.23
N GLY A 55 3.35 -6.14 12.14
CA GLY A 55 3.39 -7.57 11.82
C GLY A 55 4.82 -8.13 11.91
N LEU A 56 5.10 -9.17 11.12
CA LEU A 56 6.39 -9.85 11.10
C LEU A 56 7.53 -8.86 10.79
N ASN A 57 8.61 -8.93 11.56
CA ASN A 57 9.79 -8.08 11.39
C ASN A 57 11.12 -8.87 11.41
N LEU A 58 11.08 -10.19 11.16
CA LEU A 58 12.28 -11.04 11.22
C LEU A 58 13.34 -10.62 10.20
N SER A 59 12.93 -9.99 9.11
CA SER A 59 13.80 -9.49 8.06
C SER A 59 13.75 -7.96 8.01
N GLY A 60 13.40 -7.26 9.09
CA GLY A 60 13.33 -5.79 9.05
C GLY A 60 12.25 -5.21 8.13
N GLN A 61 11.37 -6.02 7.55
CA GLN A 61 10.34 -5.57 6.59
C GLN A 61 9.31 -4.63 7.21
N SER A 62 9.16 -4.67 8.54
CA SER A 62 8.33 -3.75 9.31
C SER A 62 9.12 -2.61 9.95
N SER A 63 10.38 -2.39 9.52
CA SER A 63 11.26 -1.33 10.02
C SER A 63 11.55 -0.32 8.91
N PRO A 64 10.60 0.59 8.61
CA PRO A 64 10.75 1.54 7.52
C PRO A 64 11.89 2.52 7.78
N PRO A 65 12.65 2.92 6.75
CA PRO A 65 13.63 3.99 6.87
C PRO A 65 12.94 5.34 7.13
N THR A 66 13.66 6.26 7.76
CA THR A 66 13.16 7.61 8.00
C THR A 66 13.06 8.41 6.68
N GLY A 67 12.05 9.28 6.62
CA GLY A 67 11.81 10.16 5.48
C GLY A 67 10.32 10.31 5.14
N SER A 68 10.07 11.02 4.05
CA SER A 68 8.72 11.29 3.55
C SER A 68 8.41 10.43 2.33
N PHE A 69 7.28 9.74 2.38
CA PHE A 69 6.79 8.81 1.37
C PHE A 69 5.40 9.20 0.90
N SER A 70 5.12 8.94 -0.37
CA SER A 70 3.81 9.15 -0.98
C SER A 70 3.07 7.85 -1.25
N GLN A 71 3.81 6.73 -1.38
CA GLN A 71 3.26 5.41 -1.63
C GLN A 71 4.12 4.34 -0.95
N VAL A 72 3.50 3.21 -0.64
CA VAL A 72 4.16 2.02 -0.11
C VAL A 72 3.61 0.76 -0.79
N SER A 73 4.47 -0.20 -1.04
CA SER A 73 4.15 -1.51 -1.60
C SER A 73 4.92 -2.58 -0.83
N SER A 74 4.20 -3.47 -0.17
CA SER A 74 4.77 -4.60 0.57
C SER A 74 4.71 -5.87 -0.28
N GLY A 75 5.85 -6.56 -0.39
CA GLY A 75 5.98 -7.89 -0.98
C GLY A 75 5.91 -8.99 0.09
N GLY A 76 6.34 -10.21 -0.21
CA GLY A 76 6.30 -11.32 0.75
C GLY A 76 7.07 -11.01 2.05
N TYR A 77 8.36 -10.70 1.92
CA TYR A 77 9.28 -10.44 3.04
C TYR A 77 10.03 -9.10 2.94
N PHE A 78 9.59 -8.21 2.05
CA PHE A 78 10.22 -6.90 1.82
C PHE A 78 9.15 -5.82 1.68
N THR A 79 9.53 -4.57 1.88
CA THR A 79 8.67 -3.42 1.55
C THR A 79 9.44 -2.37 0.76
N CYS A 80 8.77 -1.77 -0.21
CA CYS A 80 9.27 -0.63 -0.98
C CYS A 80 8.38 0.59 -0.78
N GLY A 81 8.98 1.76 -0.69
CA GLY A 81 8.30 3.05 -0.58
C GLY A 81 8.77 4.01 -1.67
N LEU A 82 7.82 4.74 -2.26
CA LEU A 82 8.10 5.87 -3.14
C LEU A 82 8.23 7.13 -2.29
N ARG A 83 9.40 7.74 -2.29
CA ARG A 83 9.66 9.01 -1.61
C ARG A 83 8.99 10.15 -2.36
N THR A 84 8.72 11.24 -1.64
CA THR A 84 8.15 12.46 -2.22
C THR A 84 9.05 13.13 -3.26
N ASN A 85 10.36 12.86 -3.22
CA ASN A 85 11.33 13.30 -4.23
C ASN A 85 11.37 12.41 -5.49
N GLY A 86 10.49 11.40 -5.59
CA GLY A 86 10.42 10.49 -6.74
C GLY A 86 11.38 9.29 -6.67
N ASN A 87 12.23 9.18 -5.65
CA ASN A 87 13.10 8.03 -5.47
C ASN A 87 12.38 6.85 -4.81
N ILE A 88 12.74 5.62 -5.17
CA ILE A 88 12.21 4.40 -4.55
C ILE A 88 13.24 3.87 -3.55
N THR A 89 12.80 3.58 -2.33
CA THR A 89 13.61 2.92 -1.31
C THR A 89 12.92 1.62 -0.90
N CYS A 90 13.62 0.50 -1.03
CA CYS A 90 13.17 -0.79 -0.50
C CYS A 90 13.96 -1.15 0.76
N TRP A 91 13.31 -1.83 1.69
CA TRP A 91 13.93 -2.29 2.92
C TRP A 91 13.49 -3.71 3.26
N ASP A 92 14.51 -4.46 3.66
CA ASP A 92 14.49 -5.75 4.32
C ASP A 92 15.93 -6.02 4.83
N SER A 93 16.12 -7.14 5.51
CA SER A 93 17.38 -7.60 6.08
C SER A 93 18.15 -8.51 5.12
N LEU A 94 17.53 -8.93 4.03
CA LEU A 94 18.13 -9.74 2.98
C LEU A 94 18.29 -8.83 1.76
N GLN A 95 19.14 -7.81 1.88
CA GLN A 95 19.56 -6.97 0.77
C GLN A 95 20.19 -7.87 -0.31
N LEU A 96 19.37 -8.38 -1.22
CA LEU A 96 19.81 -8.86 -2.52
C LEU A 96 19.93 -7.64 -3.41
N VAL A 97 20.97 -6.84 -3.15
CA VAL A 97 21.63 -6.00 -4.16
C VAL A 97 22.75 -6.80 -4.78
#